data_AF-A0A3N5Z4Z3-F1
#
_entry.id   AF-A0A3N5Z4Z3-F1
#
_cell.length_a   1.000
_cell.length_b   1.000
_cell.length_c   1.000
_cell.angle_alpha   90.00
_cell.angle_beta   90.00
_cell.angle_gamma   90.00
#
_symmetry.space_group_name_H-M   'P 1'
#
loop_
_entity.id
_entity.type
_entity.pdbx_description
1 polymer ?
#
loop_
_entity_poly.entity_id
_entity_poly.type
_entity_poly.pdbx_seq_one_letter_code
_entity_poly.pdbx_strand_id
1 'polypeptide(L)'
;MYSKLRLLSWSVVFIFSSAMFSHADIYKYIDSKGVLHFTNTPTSSGYELYIKEKPEKTSGYIISSEYDDFIRQACETHGVD
;
A
#
# COMPACT_ATOMS: atom_id res chain seq x y z
N MET A 1 -16.30 32.33 -28.82
CA MET A 1 -16.01 32.39 -27.37
C MET A 1 -16.30 31.05 -26.68
N TYR A 2 -17.47 30.45 -26.90
CA TYR A 2 -17.87 29.17 -26.29
C TYR A 2 -17.01 27.94 -26.63
N SER A 3 -16.38 27.89 -27.82
CA SER A 3 -15.53 26.74 -28.22
C SER A 3 -14.25 26.63 -27.40
N LYS A 4 -13.62 27.77 -27.06
CA LYS A 4 -12.40 27.82 -26.23
C LYS A 4 -12.69 27.47 -24.77
N LEU A 5 -13.83 27.93 -24.23
CA LEU A 5 -14.28 27.57 -22.89
C LEU A 5 -14.57 26.07 -22.78
N ARG A 6 -15.19 25.48 -23.82
CA ARG A 6 -15.42 24.03 -23.90
C ARG A 6 -14.10 23.27 -23.93
N LEU A 7 -13.17 23.65 -24.80
CA LEU A 7 -11.83 23.04 -24.89
C LEU A 7 -11.10 23.10 -23.54
N LEU A 8 -11.14 24.24 -22.85
CA LEU A 8 -10.55 24.39 -21.52
C LEU A 8 -11.19 23.42 -20.51
N SER A 9 -12.51 23.29 -20.52
CA SER A 9 -13.21 22.32 -19.67
C SER A 9 -12.78 20.88 -19.95
N TRP A 10 -12.61 20.49 -21.22
CA TRP A 10 -12.11 19.16 -21.58
C TRP A 10 -10.67 18.94 -21.12
N SER A 11 -9.79 19.95 -21.24
CA SER A 11 -8.42 19.87 -20.73
C SER A 11 -8.36 19.69 -19.22
N VAL A 12 -9.22 20.39 -18.47
CA VAL A 12 -9.32 20.25 -17.01
C VAL A 12 -9.79 18.84 -16.64
N VAL A 13 -10.84 18.32 -17.27
CA VAL A 13 -11.34 16.96 -17.04
C VAL A 13 -10.26 15.91 -17.33
N PHE A 14 -9.47 16.10 -18.39
CA PHE A 14 -8.37 15.19 -18.75
C PHE A 14 -7.25 15.17 -17.70
N ILE A 15 -6.84 16.34 -17.19
CA ILE A 15 -5.81 16.47 -16.15
C ILE A 15 -6.27 15.86 -14.83
N PHE A 16 -7.53 16.05 -14.43
CA PHE A 16 -8.05 15.47 -13.18
C PHE A 16 -8.26 13.95 -13.27
N SER A 17 -8.57 13.42 -14.45
CA SER A 17 -8.75 11.97 -14.66
C SER A 17 -7.44 11.18 -14.54
N SER A 18 -6.31 11.73 -15.00
CA SER A 18 -5.01 11.03 -14.96
C SER A 18 -4.44 10.90 -13.54
N ALA A 19 -4.91 11.68 -12.58
CA ALA A 19 -4.44 11.63 -11.19
C ALA A 19 -5.02 10.45 -10.39
N MET A 20 -5.98 9.69 -10.93
CA MET A 20 -6.70 8.66 -10.16
C MET A 20 -5.95 7.34 -9.98
N PHE A 21 -4.89 7.07 -10.73
CA PHE A 21 -4.14 5.81 -10.65
C PHE A 21 -2.72 6.05 -10.15
N SER A 22 -2.58 6.12 -8.84
CA SER A 22 -1.31 5.93 -8.16
C SER A 22 -1.07 4.43 -8.04
N HIS A 23 0.11 3.95 -8.45
CA HIS A 23 0.59 2.61 -8.10
C HIS A 23 1.59 2.76 -6.94
N ALA A 24 1.13 2.51 -5.72
CA ALA A 24 1.89 2.66 -4.47
C ALA A 24 2.24 1.31 -3.83
N ASP A 25 2.42 0.27 -4.64
CA ASP A 25 2.99 -1.00 -4.18
C ASP A 25 4.40 -0.76 -3.63
N ILE A 26 4.76 -1.42 -2.53
CA ILE A 26 6.09 -1.38 -1.94
C ILE A 26 6.84 -2.63 -2.36
N TYR A 27 8.01 -2.42 -2.94
CA TYR A 27 8.95 -3.47 -3.33
C TYR A 27 10.15 -3.47 -2.40
N LYS A 28 10.75 -4.64 -2.20
CA LYS A 28 11.97 -4.82 -1.41
C LYS A 28 13.10 -5.41 -2.25
N TYR A 29 14.33 -5.07 -1.92
CA TYR A 29 15.55 -5.68 -2.46
C TYR A 29 16.57 -5.83 -1.34
N ILE A 30 17.25 -6.97 -1.26
CA ILE A 30 18.38 -7.16 -0.35
C ILE A 30 19.65 -7.11 -1.18
N ASP A 31 20.54 -6.17 -0.88
CA ASP A 31 21.81 -6.04 -1.60
C ASP A 31 22.86 -7.07 -1.14
N SER A 32 24.02 -7.06 -1.78
CA SER A 32 25.12 -7.98 -1.48
C SER A 32 25.71 -7.84 -0.08
N LYS A 33 25.44 -6.72 0.63
CA LYS A 33 25.84 -6.48 2.01
C LYS A 33 24.73 -6.84 3.01
N GLY A 34 23.59 -7.35 2.53
CA GLY A 34 22.44 -7.70 3.34
C GLY A 34 21.56 -6.49 3.72
N VAL A 35 21.74 -5.32 3.09
CA VAL A 35 20.91 -4.15 3.39
C VAL A 35 19.58 -4.27 2.66
N LEU A 36 18.49 -4.08 3.40
CA LEU A 36 17.13 -4.10 2.88
C LEU A 36 16.75 -2.70 2.34
N HIS A 37 16.42 -2.64 1.06
CA HIS A 37 16.00 -1.45 0.35
C HIS A 37 14.52 -1.53 0.02
N PHE A 38 13.78 -0.43 0.20
CA PHE A 38 12.36 -0.33 -0.16
C PHE A 38 12.14 0.75 -1.22
N THR A 39 11.21 0.52 -2.14
CA THR A 39 10.85 1.49 -3.18
C THR A 39 9.40 1.32 -3.65
N ASN A 40 8.78 2.40 -4.10
CA ASN A 40 7.51 2.38 -4.85
C ASN A 40 7.73 2.36 -6.37
N THR A 41 8.98 2.47 -6.83
CA THR A 41 9.33 2.51 -8.25
C THR A 41 10.59 1.66 -8.45
N PRO A 42 10.45 0.34 -8.64
CA PRO A 42 11.59 -0.55 -8.80
C PRO A 42 12.34 -0.21 -10.10
N THR A 43 13.63 0.10 -9.99
CA THR A 43 14.48 0.49 -11.13
C THR A 43 15.28 -0.68 -11.71
N SER A 44 15.19 -1.87 -11.11
CA SER A 44 15.90 -3.08 -11.53
C SER A 44 15.06 -4.32 -11.23
N SER A 45 15.32 -5.42 -11.93
CA SER A 45 14.61 -6.69 -11.78
C SER A 45 14.81 -7.42 -10.44
N GLY A 46 15.77 -6.99 -9.62
CA GLY A 46 16.03 -7.60 -8.31
C GLY A 46 15.01 -7.23 -7.21
N TYR A 47 14.11 -6.29 -7.47
CA TYR A 47 13.08 -5.90 -6.52
C TYR A 47 11.91 -6.89 -6.55
N GLU A 48 11.49 -7.35 -5.38
CA GLU A 48 10.33 -8.24 -5.18
C GLU A 48 9.17 -7.48 -4.51
N LEU A 49 7.93 -7.83 -4.84
CA LEU A 49 6.75 -7.24 -4.19
C LEU A 49 6.75 -7.58 -2.69
N TYR A 50 6.66 -6.56 -1.84
CA TYR A 50 6.59 -6.70 -0.39
C TYR A 50 5.20 -6.41 0.14
N ILE A 51 4.61 -5.27 -0.24
CA ILE A 51 3.26 -4.86 0.17
C ILE A 51 2.53 -4.36 -1.07
N LYS A 52 1.36 -4.93 -1.36
CA LYS A 52 0.47 -4.46 -2.42
C LYS A 52 -0.42 -3.34 -1.86
N GLU A 53 -0.53 -2.21 -2.55
CA GLU A 53 -1.32 -1.05 -2.12
C GLU A 53 -2.77 -1.45 -1.85
N LYS A 54 -3.35 -2.20 -2.79
CA LYS A 54 -4.65 -2.83 -2.64
C LYS A 54 -4.43 -4.33 -2.52
N PRO A 55 -4.32 -4.88 -1.29
CA PRO A 55 -4.26 -6.31 -1.13
C PRO A 55 -5.48 -6.92 -1.81
N GLU A 56 -5.26 -8.05 -2.48
CA GLU A 56 -6.39 -8.82 -2.97
C GLU A 56 -7.28 -9.14 -1.77
N LYS A 57 -8.60 -9.07 -1.96
CA LYS A 57 -9.54 -9.48 -0.93
C LYS A 57 -9.43 -10.99 -0.77
N THR A 58 -8.37 -11.46 -0.13
CA THR A 58 -8.32 -12.82 0.38
C THR A 58 -9.44 -12.87 1.41
N SER A 59 -10.45 -13.70 1.15
CA SER A 59 -11.65 -13.88 1.96
C SER A 59 -11.39 -14.45 3.37
N GLY A 60 -10.15 -14.37 3.85
CA GLY A 60 -9.74 -14.78 5.18
C GLY A 60 -8.80 -13.73 5.74
N TYR A 61 -9.37 -12.65 6.28
CA TYR A 61 -8.74 -12.03 7.43
C TYR A 61 -8.78 -13.12 8.52
N ILE A 62 -7.72 -13.91 8.62
CA ILE A 62 -7.57 -14.87 9.70
C ILE A 62 -7.40 -14.02 10.95
N ILE A 63 -8.48 -13.83 11.70
CA ILE A 63 -8.37 -13.49 13.12
C ILE A 63 -7.67 -14.69 13.73
N SER A 64 -6.35 -14.59 13.87
CA SER A 64 -5.57 -15.63 14.53
C SER A 64 -5.76 -15.46 16.03
N SER A 65 -6.38 -16.45 16.66
CA SER A 65 -6.44 -16.55 18.13
C SER A 65 -5.12 -17.00 18.74
N GLU A 66 -4.05 -17.14 17.94
CA GLU A 66 -2.72 -17.58 18.37
C GLU A 66 -2.12 -16.70 19.46
N TYR A 67 -2.50 -15.42 19.50
CA TYR A 67 -1.98 -14.47 20.47
C TYR A 67 -2.91 -14.23 21.67
N ASP A 68 -4.11 -14.82 21.68
CA ASP A 68 -5.12 -14.54 22.71
C ASP A 68 -4.63 -14.88 24.11
N ASP A 69 -3.86 -15.96 24.27
CA ASP A 69 -3.29 -16.33 25.56
C ASP A 69 -2.26 -15.31 26.07
N PHE A 70 -1.40 -14.79 25.19
CA PHE A 70 -0.44 -13.75 25.57
C PHE A 70 -1.13 -12.42 25.88
N ILE A 71 -2.17 -12.07 25.12
CA ILE A 71 -2.99 -10.88 25.35
C ILE A 71 -3.66 -10.98 26.72
N ARG A 72 -4.30 -12.11 27.01
CA ARG A 72 -4.97 -12.36 28.29
C ARG A 72 -3.99 -12.33 29.46
N GLN A 73 -2.82 -12.95 29.32
CA GLN A 73 -1.78 -12.90 30.35
C GLN A 73 -1.31 -11.46 30.62
N ALA A 74 -1.13 -10.65 29.58
CA ALA A 74 -0.75 -9.25 29.74
C ALA A 74 -1.86 -8.42 30.42
N CYS A 75 -3.12 -8.63 30.02
CA CYS A 75 -4.28 -8.01 30.65
C CYS A 75 -4.34 -8.32 32.16
N GLU A 76 -4.20 -9.59 32.54
CA GLU A 76 -4.16 -10.03 33.94
C GLU A 76 -2.98 -9.42 34.70
N THR A 77 -1.79 -9.37 34.10
CA THR A 77 -0.57 -8.83 34.72
C THR A 77 -0.66 -7.32 34.99
N HIS A 78 -1.31 -6.58 34.09
CA HIS A 78 -1.38 -5.12 34.15
C HIS A 78 -2.74 -4.59 34.66
N GLY A 79 -3.70 -5.48 34.95
CA GLY A 79 -5.03 -5.11 35.42
C GLY A 79 -5.81 -4.26 34.41
N VAL A 80 -5.57 -4.50 33.12
CA VAL A 80 -6.26 -3.81 32.00
C VAL A 80 -7.22 -4.81 31.38
N ASP A 81 -8.51 -4.67 31.69
CA ASP A 81 -9.63 -5.43 31.12
C ASP A 81 -10.62 -4.43 30.48
#